data_AF-A0A5B7HCN2-F1
#
_entry.id   AF-A0A5B7HCN2-F1
#
_cell.length_a   1.000
_cell.length_b   1.000
_cell.length_c   1.000
_cell.angle_alpha   90.00
_cell.angle_beta   90.00
_cell.angle_gamma   90.00
#
_symmetry.space_group_name_H-M   'P 1'
#
loop_
_entity.id
_entity.type
_entity.pdbx_description
1 polymer ?
#
loop_
_entity_poly.entity_id
_entity_poly.type
_entity_poly.pdbx_seq_one_letter_code
_entity_poly.pdbx_strand_id
1 'polypeptide(L)'
;MLLSPHYLPSSTLSPVTLRAVNDQLMKIEQLFLLPAGLPGRPDTRHTVFAPSQFNNYASAGFPGLVDLLYKIDTLQGKERADREEEIRKHISHLTIFMRAAEKFIKDVHLI
;
A
#
# COMPACT_ATOMS: atom_id res chain seq x y z
N MET A 1 41.48 30.79 -21.43
CA MET A 1 40.92 31.05 -20.09
C MET A 1 39.68 30.18 -19.96
N LEU A 2 39.85 28.94 -19.52
CA LEU A 2 38.77 27.97 -19.36
C LEU A 2 38.21 28.11 -17.95
N LEU A 3 36.94 28.46 -17.83
CA LEU A 3 36.24 28.50 -16.54
C LEU A 3 36.04 27.06 -16.06
N SER A 4 36.75 26.68 -15.00
CA SER A 4 36.57 25.41 -14.30
C SER A 4 35.14 25.32 -13.76
N PRO A 5 34.41 24.20 -13.93
CA PRO A 5 33.13 24.03 -13.28
C PRO A 5 33.39 23.87 -11.77
N HIS A 6 32.89 24.82 -11.00
CA HIS A 6 32.91 24.76 -9.55
C HIS A 6 31.94 23.65 -9.12
N TYR A 7 32.46 22.42 -8.97
CA TYR A 7 31.70 21.30 -8.43
C TYR A 7 31.42 21.62 -6.95
N LEU A 8 30.20 22.07 -6.65
CA LEU A 8 29.70 22.11 -5.28
C LEU A 8 29.88 20.70 -4.70
N PRO A 9 30.37 20.53 -3.46
CA PRO A 9 30.41 19.21 -2.85
C PRO A 9 28.97 18.75 -2.65
N SER A 10 28.46 17.99 -3.61
CA SER A 10 27.31 17.12 -3.38
C SER A 10 27.72 16.26 -2.19
N SER A 11 27.05 16.39 -1.06
CA SER A 11 27.15 15.42 0.04
C SER A 11 26.66 14.08 -0.49
N THR A 12 27.53 13.37 -1.19
CA THR A 12 27.24 12.07 -1.78
C THR A 12 27.02 11.13 -0.62
N LEU A 13 25.80 10.62 -0.49
CA LEU A 13 25.49 9.52 0.41
C LEU A 13 26.54 8.42 0.20
N SER A 14 26.99 7.80 1.30
CA SER A 14 27.85 6.63 1.17
C SER A 14 27.11 5.56 0.34
N PRO A 15 27.81 4.72 -0.45
CA PRO A 15 27.17 3.66 -1.20
C PRO A 15 26.27 2.75 -0.34
N VAL A 16 26.64 2.54 0.92
CA VAL A 16 25.86 1.75 1.90
C VAL A 16 24.56 2.46 2.27
N THR A 17 24.63 3.77 2.58
CA THR A 17 23.44 4.57 2.91
C THR A 17 22.49 4.67 1.72
N LEU A 18 23.03 4.86 0.50
CA LEU A 18 22.24 4.85 -0.72
C LEU A 18 21.53 3.51 -0.94
N ARG A 19 22.24 2.40 -0.69
CA ARG A 19 21.66 1.06 -0.79
C ARG A 19 20.53 0.85 0.22
N ALA A 20 20.72 1.27 1.47
CA ALA A 20 19.70 1.15 2.51
C ALA A 20 18.41 1.90 2.15
N VAL A 21 18.53 3.14 1.65
CA VAL A 21 17.37 3.93 1.19
C VAL A 21 16.68 3.25 0.01
N ASN A 22 17.43 2.75 -0.97
CA ASN A 22 16.84 2.04 -2.13
C ASN A 22 16.11 0.75 -1.70
N ASP A 23 16.68 -0.02 -0.76
CA ASP A 23 16.03 -1.22 -0.25
C ASP A 23 14.76 -0.88 0.54
N GLN A 24 14.74 0.24 1.26
CA GLN A 24 13.55 0.75 1.94
C GLN A 24 12.45 1.14 0.93
N LEU A 25 12.80 1.90 -0.12
CA LEU A 25 11.87 2.27 -1.19
C LEU A 25 11.30 1.04 -1.91
N MET A 26 12.10 -0.01 -2.11
CA MET A 26 11.63 -1.23 -2.75
C MET A 26 10.71 -2.05 -1.83
N LYS A 27 11.04 -2.14 -0.53
CA LYS A 27 10.31 -3.00 0.42
C LYS A 27 8.98 -2.42 0.89
N ILE A 28 8.80 -1.09 0.82
CA ILE A 28 7.56 -0.46 1.29
C ILE A 28 6.32 -1.01 0.57
N GLU A 29 6.41 -1.26 -0.74
CA GLU A 29 5.30 -1.81 -1.55
C GLU A 29 4.85 -3.19 -1.06
N GLN A 30 5.78 -3.99 -0.52
CA GLN A 30 5.47 -5.32 -0.01
C GLN A 30 4.61 -5.28 1.26
N LEU A 31 4.63 -4.16 2.01
CA LEU A 31 3.83 -4.00 3.22
C LEU A 31 2.33 -3.90 2.93
N PHE A 32 1.94 -3.60 1.69
CA PHE A 32 0.54 -3.49 1.27
C PHE A 32 -0.02 -4.80 0.70
N LEU A 33 0.72 -5.91 0.78
CA LEU A 33 0.25 -7.22 0.37
C LEU A 33 -0.50 -7.91 1.52
N LEU A 34 -1.79 -8.19 1.34
CA LEU A 34 -2.57 -9.01 2.24
C LEU A 34 -2.30 -10.49 1.92
N PRO A 35 -1.70 -11.29 2.84
CA PRO A 35 -1.31 -12.67 2.53
C PRO A 35 -2.49 -13.56 2.13
N ALA A 36 -3.67 -13.32 2.72
CA ALA A 36 -4.90 -14.05 2.42
C ALA A 36 -5.57 -13.63 1.09
N GLY A 37 -5.06 -12.59 0.42
CA GLY A 37 -5.74 -11.95 -0.70
C GLY A 37 -6.86 -11.01 -0.29
N LEU A 38 -7.39 -10.27 -1.26
CA LEU A 38 -8.53 -9.38 -1.06
C LEU A 38 -9.80 -10.22 -0.77
N PRO A 39 -10.78 -9.66 -0.04
CA PRO A 39 -12.08 -10.30 0.16
C PRO A 39 -12.68 -10.78 -1.17
N GLY A 40 -13.03 -12.07 -1.25
CA GLY A 40 -13.56 -12.69 -2.47
C GLY A 40 -12.56 -12.85 -3.64
N ARG A 41 -11.27 -12.52 -3.45
CA ARG A 41 -10.22 -12.53 -4.49
C ARG A 41 -8.86 -12.98 -3.93
N PRO A 42 -8.68 -14.28 -3.65
CA PRO A 42 -7.44 -14.79 -3.05
C PRO A 42 -6.19 -14.50 -3.89
N ASP A 43 -6.31 -14.45 -5.23
CA ASP A 43 -5.18 -14.23 -6.13
C ASP A 43 -4.75 -12.76 -6.24
N THR A 44 -5.60 -11.82 -5.80
CA THR A 44 -5.29 -10.38 -5.78
C THR A 44 -4.91 -10.00 -4.37
N ARG A 45 -3.64 -9.63 -4.12
CA ARG A 45 -3.13 -9.39 -2.75
C ARG A 45 -2.86 -7.93 -2.43
N HIS A 46 -2.70 -7.09 -3.45
CA HIS A 46 -2.36 -5.69 -3.24
C HIS A 46 -3.57 -4.89 -2.74
N THR A 47 -3.43 -4.28 -1.57
CA THR A 47 -4.55 -3.63 -0.85
C THR A 47 -4.80 -2.20 -1.24
N VAL A 48 -3.80 -1.46 -1.72
CA VAL A 48 -3.94 -0.06 -2.14
C VAL A 48 -4.27 0.07 -3.63
N PHE A 49 -3.58 -0.68 -4.50
CA PHE A 49 -3.76 -0.67 -5.95
C PHE A 49 -4.13 -2.05 -6.50
N ALA A 50 -5.28 -2.16 -7.15
CA ALA A 50 -5.61 -3.24 -8.07
C ALA A 50 -6.82 -2.81 -8.93
N PRO A 51 -7.09 -3.47 -10.07
CA PRO A 51 -8.36 -3.28 -10.78
C PRO A 51 -9.53 -3.67 -9.86
N SER A 52 -10.54 -2.81 -9.73
CA SER A 52 -11.79 -3.17 -9.02
C SER A 52 -12.57 -4.22 -9.80
N GLN A 53 -13.26 -5.14 -9.12
CA GLN A 53 -14.08 -6.16 -9.79
C GLN A 53 -15.20 -5.57 -10.64
N PHE A 54 -15.71 -4.40 -10.24
CA PHE A 54 -16.92 -3.82 -10.83
C PHE A 54 -16.63 -2.62 -11.74
N ASN A 55 -15.39 -2.10 -11.74
CA ASN A 55 -14.95 -1.06 -12.67
C ASN A 55 -13.42 -1.18 -12.95
N ASN A 56 -13.07 -1.85 -14.05
CA ASN A 56 -11.67 -2.05 -14.45
C ASN A 56 -11.02 -0.81 -15.11
N TYR A 57 -11.79 0.24 -15.42
CA TYR A 57 -11.28 1.39 -16.20
C TYR A 57 -10.78 2.56 -15.33
N ALA A 58 -11.14 2.57 -14.04
CA ALA A 58 -10.56 3.47 -13.06
C ALA A 58 -9.78 2.62 -12.05
N SER A 59 -8.46 2.82 -11.99
CA SER A 59 -7.65 2.31 -10.88
C SER A 59 -8.26 2.81 -9.58
N ALA A 60 -9.04 1.96 -8.91
CA ALA A 60 -9.66 2.30 -7.65
C ALA A 60 -8.61 2.15 -6.55
N GLY A 61 -8.34 3.22 -5.82
CA GLY A 61 -7.65 3.09 -4.54
C GLY A 61 -8.48 2.21 -3.61
N PHE A 62 -7.83 1.28 -2.91
CA PHE A 62 -8.47 0.35 -1.99
C PHE A 62 -9.56 -0.53 -2.64
N PRO A 63 -9.22 -1.31 -3.68
CA PRO A 63 -10.17 -2.09 -4.47
C PRO A 63 -11.01 -3.06 -3.62
N GLY A 64 -10.41 -3.70 -2.61
CA GLY A 64 -11.14 -4.59 -1.70
C GLY A 64 -12.22 -3.87 -0.90
N LEU A 65 -11.99 -2.62 -0.50
CA LEU A 65 -12.99 -1.81 0.19
C LEU A 65 -14.11 -1.37 -0.75
N VAL A 66 -13.75 -0.93 -1.97
CA VAL A 66 -14.73 -0.54 -3.01
C VAL A 66 -15.63 -1.73 -3.38
N ASP A 67 -15.03 -2.90 -3.58
CA ASP A 67 -15.75 -4.13 -3.92
C ASP A 67 -16.70 -4.56 -2.76
N LEU A 68 -16.28 -4.39 -1.49
CA LEU A 68 -17.12 -4.68 -0.32
C LEU A 68 -18.29 -3.70 -0.14
N LEU A 69 -18.08 -2.41 -0.46
CA LEU A 69 -19.13 -1.38 -0.37
C LEU A 69 -20.14 -1.49 -1.52
N TYR A 70 -19.78 -2.14 -2.63
CA TYR A 70 -20.65 -2.28 -3.78
C TYR A 70 -21.96 -3.01 -3.42
N LYS A 71 -23.09 -2.34 -3.70
CA LYS A 71 -24.46 -2.82 -3.46
C LYS A 71 -24.80 -3.19 -2.01
N ILE A 72 -24.04 -2.71 -1.02
CA ILE A 72 -24.31 -3.02 0.39
C ILE A 72 -25.71 -2.55 0.85
N ASP A 73 -26.20 -1.45 0.28
CA ASP A 73 -27.53 -0.88 0.51
C ASP A 73 -28.67 -1.82 0.08
N THR A 74 -28.39 -2.76 -0.82
CA THR A 74 -29.36 -3.75 -1.28
C THR A 74 -29.43 -5.00 -0.39
N LEU A 75 -28.46 -5.20 0.50
CA LEU A 75 -28.41 -6.37 1.39
C LEU A 75 -29.29 -6.17 2.62
N GLN A 76 -29.83 -7.27 3.16
CA GLN A 76 -30.65 -7.25 4.37
C GLN A 76 -30.31 -8.38 5.34
N GLY A 77 -30.73 -8.23 6.60
CA GLY A 77 -30.59 -9.23 7.64
C GLY A 77 -29.14 -9.71 7.82
N LYS A 78 -28.96 -11.03 7.79
CA LYS A 78 -27.67 -11.66 8.05
C LYS A 78 -26.62 -11.32 6.98
N GLU A 79 -26.99 -11.29 5.70
CA GLU A 79 -26.04 -11.03 4.61
C GLU A 79 -25.43 -9.62 4.73
N ARG A 80 -26.24 -8.64 5.13
CA ARG A 80 -25.76 -7.29 5.40
C ARG A 80 -24.81 -7.26 6.60
N ALA A 81 -25.17 -7.93 7.69
CA ALA A 81 -24.33 -8.00 8.89
C ALA A 81 -22.97 -8.67 8.59
N ASP A 82 -22.98 -9.76 7.83
CA ASP A 82 -21.76 -10.46 7.41
C ASP A 82 -20.89 -9.54 6.52
N ARG A 83 -21.49 -8.77 5.62
CA ARG A 83 -20.75 -7.79 4.80
C ARG A 83 -20.17 -6.64 5.63
N GLU A 84 -20.92 -6.10 6.58
CA GLU A 84 -20.45 -5.06 7.51
C GLU A 84 -19.26 -5.58 8.36
N GLU A 85 -19.30 -6.84 8.76
CA GLU A 85 -18.21 -7.53 9.44
C GLU A 85 -16.96 -7.60 8.54
N GLU A 86 -17.09 -7.98 7.27
CA GLU A 86 -15.98 -8.01 6.31
C GLU A 86 -15.37 -6.62 6.09
N ILE A 87 -16.19 -5.58 5.97
CA ILE A 87 -15.74 -4.18 5.81
C ILE A 87 -14.88 -3.75 7.00
N ARG A 88 -15.36 -3.96 8.22
CA ARG A 88 -14.61 -3.56 9.42
C ARG A 88 -13.31 -4.35 9.57
N LYS A 89 -13.28 -5.64 9.21
CA LYS A 89 -12.02 -6.41 9.16
C LYS A 89 -11.06 -5.83 8.12
N HIS A 90 -11.54 -5.52 6.93
CA HIS A 90 -10.70 -5.00 5.86
C HIS A 90 -10.13 -3.61 6.19
N ILE A 91 -10.93 -2.71 6.77
CA ILE A 91 -10.47 -1.39 7.26
C ILE A 91 -9.40 -1.56 8.36
N SER A 92 -9.56 -2.55 9.23
CA SER A 92 -8.57 -2.87 10.26
C SER A 92 -7.23 -3.27 9.63
N HIS A 93 -7.24 -4.14 8.61
CA HIS A 93 -6.02 -4.49 7.87
C HIS A 93 -5.36 -3.28 7.20
N LEU A 94 -6.14 -2.44 6.51
CA LEU A 94 -5.63 -1.22 5.87
C LEU A 94 -4.97 -0.28 6.89
N THR A 95 -5.59 -0.12 8.05
CA THR A 95 -5.05 0.71 9.14
C THR A 95 -3.72 0.15 9.67
N ILE A 96 -3.65 -1.17 9.86
CA ILE A 96 -2.42 -1.85 10.30
C ILE A 96 -1.31 -1.68 9.27
N PHE A 97 -1.60 -1.89 7.98
CA PHE A 97 -0.62 -1.74 6.90
C PHE A 97 -0.13 -0.30 6.76
N MET A 98 -1.02 0.68 6.85
CA MET A 98 -0.63 2.09 6.84
C MET A 98 0.28 2.45 8.01
N ARG A 99 -0.04 1.99 9.24
CA ARG A 99 0.83 2.20 10.40
C ARG A 99 2.18 1.49 10.26
N ALA A 100 2.18 0.29 9.68
CA ALA A 100 3.41 -0.45 9.41
C ALA A 100 4.29 0.29 8.39
N ALA A 101 3.70 0.81 7.31
CA ALA A 101 4.39 1.61 6.31
C ALA A 101 4.92 2.93 6.89
N GLU A 102 4.12 3.64 7.70
CA GLU A 102 4.55 4.85 8.40
C GLU A 102 5.78 4.59 9.27
N LYS A 103 5.72 3.55 10.11
CA LYS A 103 6.85 3.16 10.96
C LYS A 103 8.06 2.77 10.13
N PHE A 104 7.85 1.99 9.08
CA PHE A 104 8.91 1.53 8.19
C PHE A 104 9.63 2.67 7.48
N ILE A 105 8.92 3.74 7.08
CA ILE A 105 9.53 4.94 6.48
C ILE A 105 10.34 5.74 7.51
N LYS A 106 9.84 5.87 8.75
CA LYS A 106 10.50 6.69 9.79
C LYS A 106 11.85 6.12 10.24
N ASP A 107 12.03 4.80 10.19
CA ASP A 107 13.23 4.12 10.65
C ASP A 107 14.36 4.07 9.57
N VAL A 108 14.71 5.20 8.94
CA VAL A 108 15.84 5.28 7.96
C VAL A 108 17.21 4.99 8.60
N HIS A 109 17.30 4.94 9.94
CA HIS A 109 18.56 4.90 10.69
C HIS A 109 19.06 3.52 11.11
N LEU A 110 18.74 2.43 10.40
CA LEU A 110 19.21 1.10 10.78
C LEU A 110 19.58 0.24 9.58
N ILE A 111 20.75 0.53 8.96
CA ILE A 111 21.82 -0.43 8.65
C ILE A 111 23.15 0.31 8.70
#